data_AF-A0A6V7V828-F1
#
_entry.id   AF-A0A6V7V828-F1
#
_cell.length_a   1.000
_cell.length_b   1.000
_cell.length_c   1.000
_cell.angle_alpha   90.00
_cell.angle_beta   90.00
_cell.angle_gamma   90.00
#
_symmetry.space_group_name_H-M   'P 1'
#
loop_
_entity.id
_entity.type
_entity.pdbx_description
1 polymer ?
#
loop_
_entity_poly.entity_id
_entity_poly.type
_entity_poly.pdbx_seq_one_letter_code
_entity_poly.pdbx_strand_id
1 'polypeptide(L)'
;MDRLTRQTPINLPCKNMPLVLIHQVDPMVQYPTSFSANNPEQTRTVVDLLMVLRTGFTGTVRVICFYAGQAKEVGVALAEREMADVIVSTADGCQGHEADLAIVVTTKAGLTTVDGSGAFWNDERRVNVALSRVKFGMIVIGDFKMLWTAGGIWRRFLKKALEKTVAVTPDYIEVMAEPEAEYENGVLVGPNGTVRASNFYDEWKEHDSNISQEAPSSEFVANLGFGQPSTSQPSTSRRSGQQARLCHRCRRSGHLAKDCLENSQPRRNERGRGRGRR
;
A
#
# COMPACT_ATOMS: atom_id res chain seq x y z
N MET A 1 -16.01 17.49 -10.95
CA MET A 1 -16.10 16.51 -9.86
C MET A 1 -17.16 15.40 -10.11
N ASP A 2 -17.80 15.31 -11.28
CA ASP A 2 -19.02 14.49 -11.47
C ASP A 2 -18.87 13.28 -12.42
N ARG A 3 -17.64 12.78 -12.64
CA ARG A 3 -17.42 11.63 -13.55
C ARG A 3 -17.44 10.27 -12.88
N LEU A 4 -17.30 10.15 -11.55
CA LEU A 4 -17.23 8.84 -10.89
C LEU A 4 -18.36 8.57 -9.92
N THR A 5 -18.90 9.55 -9.19
CA THR A 5 -20.08 9.27 -8.34
C THR A 5 -21.31 8.84 -9.15
N ARG A 6 -21.39 9.21 -10.44
CA ARG A 6 -22.42 8.73 -11.39
C ARG A 6 -22.01 7.55 -12.26
N GLN A 7 -20.76 7.09 -12.21
CA GLN A 7 -20.23 6.02 -13.11
C GLN A 7 -19.27 5.03 -12.44
N THR A 8 -19.04 5.09 -11.12
CA THR A 8 -18.37 3.98 -10.43
C THR A 8 -19.40 2.86 -10.43
N PRO A 9 -19.16 1.74 -11.12
CA PRO A 9 -20.17 0.70 -11.30
C PRO A 9 -20.40 -0.12 -10.01
N ILE A 10 -19.94 0.40 -8.88
CA ILE A 10 -19.94 -0.28 -7.59
C ILE A 10 -20.54 0.62 -6.51
N ASN A 11 -21.22 -0.02 -5.58
CA ASN A 11 -21.68 0.58 -4.34
C ASN A 11 -20.48 0.84 -3.43
N LEU A 12 -20.30 2.08 -3.01
CA LEU A 12 -19.20 2.50 -2.13
C LEU A 12 -19.62 2.30 -0.66
N PRO A 13 -18.69 2.04 0.28
CA PRO A 13 -19.04 1.88 1.70
C PRO A 13 -19.79 3.09 2.27
N CYS A 14 -19.42 4.29 1.82
CA CYS A 14 -20.15 5.53 2.09
C CYS A 14 -20.55 6.18 0.77
N LYS A 15 -21.80 6.63 0.68
CA LYS A 15 -22.37 7.19 -0.55
C LYS A 15 -21.53 8.36 -1.07
N ASN A 16 -21.21 8.36 -2.37
CA ASN A 16 -20.41 9.38 -3.05
C ASN A 16 -18.96 9.56 -2.54
N MET A 17 -18.44 8.65 -1.70
CA MET A 17 -17.07 8.71 -1.20
C MET A 17 -16.19 7.68 -1.92
N PRO A 18 -15.35 8.07 -2.90
CA PRO A 18 -14.53 7.13 -3.69
C PRO A 18 -13.26 6.71 -2.93
N LEU A 19 -13.42 6.36 -1.65
CA LEU A 19 -12.38 5.86 -0.77
C LEU A 19 -12.90 4.64 -0.02
N VAL A 20 -12.30 3.48 -0.30
CA VAL A 20 -12.60 2.21 0.35
C VAL A 20 -11.42 1.81 1.22
N LEU A 21 -11.70 1.49 2.48
CA LEU A 21 -10.72 0.98 3.43
C LEU A 21 -11.08 -0.46 3.77
N ILE A 22 -10.38 -1.44 3.20
CA ILE A 22 -10.58 -2.87 3.50
C ILE A 22 -9.61 -3.30 4.60
N HIS A 23 -10.13 -3.47 5.81
CA HIS A 23 -9.40 -3.96 6.96
C HIS A 23 -9.20 -5.47 6.85
N GLN A 24 -7.94 -5.89 6.77
CA GLN A 24 -7.60 -7.30 6.61
C GLN A 24 -6.37 -7.67 7.43
N VAL A 25 -6.51 -8.69 8.28
CA VAL A 25 -5.53 -9.08 9.30
C VAL A 25 -4.83 -10.41 9.00
N ASP A 26 -5.12 -11.02 7.84
CA ASP A 26 -4.51 -12.29 7.42
C ASP A 26 -2.98 -12.17 7.41
N PRO A 27 -2.26 -13.18 7.91
CA PRO A 27 -0.82 -13.09 8.10
C PRO A 27 -0.06 -13.04 6.78
N MET A 28 0.99 -12.22 6.75
CA MET A 28 1.93 -12.22 5.63
C MET A 28 2.86 -13.44 5.68
N VAL A 29 3.29 -13.91 4.52
CA VAL A 29 4.34 -14.91 4.33
C VAL A 29 5.62 -14.21 3.88
N GLN A 30 6.71 -14.43 4.61
CA GLN A 30 8.03 -13.89 4.24
C GLN A 30 8.80 -14.88 3.37
N TYR A 31 9.46 -14.40 2.31
CA TYR A 31 10.30 -15.27 1.49
C TYR A 31 11.56 -15.69 2.25
N PRO A 32 11.94 -16.99 2.23
CA PRO A 32 13.10 -17.49 2.98
C PRO A 32 14.44 -16.84 2.60
N THR A 33 14.55 -16.34 1.38
CA THR A 33 15.80 -15.85 0.78
C THR A 33 15.83 -14.33 0.57
N SER A 34 14.82 -13.59 1.03
CA SER A 34 14.78 -12.14 0.86
C SER A 34 14.03 -11.41 1.99
N PHE A 35 14.18 -10.09 2.05
CA PHE A 35 13.38 -9.24 2.92
C PHE A 35 11.98 -8.93 2.35
N SER A 36 11.60 -9.57 1.24
CA SER A 36 10.28 -9.41 0.65
C SER A 36 9.26 -10.37 1.27
N ALA A 37 8.01 -9.95 1.28
CA ALA A 37 6.87 -10.73 1.74
C ALA A 37 5.73 -10.67 0.73
N ASN A 38 4.75 -11.52 0.92
CA ASN A 38 3.48 -11.52 0.25
C ASN A 38 2.35 -11.88 1.24
N ASN A 39 1.12 -11.62 0.86
CA ASN A 39 -0.08 -11.91 1.62
C ASN A 39 -1.11 -12.47 0.63
N PRO A 40 -1.25 -13.81 0.56
CA PRO A 40 -2.13 -14.46 -0.41
C PRO A 40 -3.59 -14.04 -0.28
N GLU A 41 -4.08 -13.80 0.93
CA GLU A 41 -5.47 -13.37 1.14
C GLU A 41 -5.68 -11.93 0.66
N GLN A 42 -4.71 -11.02 0.85
CA GLN A 42 -4.80 -9.69 0.23
C GLN A 42 -4.72 -9.78 -1.31
N THR A 43 -3.95 -10.72 -1.86
CA THR A 43 -3.94 -10.99 -3.31
C THR A 43 -5.33 -11.42 -3.79
N ARG A 44 -5.96 -12.35 -3.08
CA ARG A 44 -7.32 -12.81 -3.37
C ARG A 44 -8.32 -11.66 -3.35
N THR A 45 -8.30 -10.83 -2.31
CA THR A 45 -9.16 -9.64 -2.21
C THR A 45 -8.98 -8.68 -3.39
N VAL A 46 -7.74 -8.44 -3.84
CA VAL A 46 -7.48 -7.62 -5.03
C VAL A 46 -8.13 -8.23 -6.28
N VAL A 47 -7.96 -9.53 -6.48
CA VAL A 47 -8.50 -10.24 -7.65
C VAL A 47 -10.03 -10.23 -7.64
N ASP A 48 -10.65 -10.58 -6.51
CA ASP A 48 -12.11 -10.64 -6.36
C ASP A 48 -12.73 -9.25 -6.57
N LEU A 49 -12.11 -8.21 -5.99
CA LEU A 49 -12.53 -6.83 -6.20
C LEU A 49 -12.44 -6.43 -7.67
N LEU A 50 -11.35 -6.77 -8.35
CA LEU A 50 -11.16 -6.44 -9.76
C LEU A 50 -12.14 -7.18 -10.66
N MET A 51 -12.46 -8.45 -10.37
CA MET A 51 -13.49 -9.19 -11.10
C MET A 51 -14.83 -8.48 -11.07
N VAL A 52 -15.24 -8.01 -9.88
CA VAL A 52 -16.51 -7.30 -9.72
C VAL A 52 -16.44 -5.92 -10.36
N LEU A 53 -15.39 -5.15 -10.08
CA LEU A 53 -15.20 -3.80 -10.59
C LEU A 53 -15.17 -3.74 -12.13
N ARG A 54 -14.50 -4.72 -12.78
CA ARG A 54 -14.34 -4.77 -14.24
C ARG A 54 -15.61 -5.12 -15.00
N THR A 55 -16.70 -5.49 -14.32
CA THR A 55 -18.03 -5.65 -14.95
C THR A 55 -18.58 -4.34 -15.51
N GLY A 56 -18.15 -3.19 -14.98
CA GLY A 56 -18.57 -1.88 -15.48
C GLY A 56 -17.49 -0.79 -15.54
N PHE A 57 -16.32 -0.99 -14.93
CA PHE A 57 -15.31 0.07 -14.82
C PHE A 57 -14.28 -0.06 -15.94
N THR A 58 -14.31 0.90 -16.86
CA THR A 58 -13.43 0.96 -18.03
C THR A 58 -12.22 1.88 -17.82
N GLY A 59 -12.12 2.55 -16.67
CA GLY A 59 -11.00 3.43 -16.35
C GLY A 59 -9.70 2.66 -16.12
N THR A 60 -8.60 3.41 -16.08
CA THR A 60 -7.27 2.87 -15.78
C THR A 60 -7.18 2.46 -14.31
N VAL A 61 -6.70 1.25 -14.04
CA VAL A 61 -6.49 0.74 -12.69
C VAL A 61 -5.01 0.47 -12.43
N ARG A 62 -4.53 0.87 -11.26
CA ARG A 62 -3.18 0.55 -10.79
C ARG A 62 -3.22 -0.11 -9.42
N VAL A 63 -2.57 -1.27 -9.30
CA VAL A 63 -2.28 -1.89 -8.01
C VAL A 63 -0.87 -1.49 -7.56
N ILE A 64 -0.78 -0.91 -6.37
CA ILE A 64 0.47 -0.46 -5.77
C ILE A 64 0.73 -1.30 -4.53
N CYS A 65 1.71 -2.19 -4.62
CA CYS A 65 2.12 -3.02 -3.51
C CYS A 65 3.33 -2.41 -2.81
N PHE A 66 3.46 -2.63 -1.50
CA PHE A 66 4.67 -2.18 -0.82
C PHE A 66 5.81 -3.15 -1.09
N TYR A 67 5.51 -4.45 -1.06
CA TYR A 67 6.51 -5.50 -1.25
C TYR A 67 6.57 -5.97 -2.71
N ALA A 68 7.79 -6.20 -3.21
CA ALA A 68 8.00 -6.73 -4.56
C ALA A 68 7.41 -8.14 -4.73
N GLY A 69 7.44 -8.93 -3.66
CA GLY A 69 6.81 -10.24 -3.54
C GLY A 69 5.31 -10.19 -3.82
N GLN A 70 4.61 -9.31 -3.11
CA GLN A 70 3.19 -9.04 -3.34
C GLN A 70 2.92 -8.58 -4.77
N ALA A 71 3.71 -7.63 -5.30
CA ALA A 71 3.53 -7.14 -6.68
C ALA A 71 3.65 -8.29 -7.70
N LYS A 72 4.61 -9.19 -7.48
CA LYS A 72 4.77 -10.39 -8.32
C LYS A 72 3.57 -11.33 -8.21
N GLU A 73 3.14 -11.63 -6.99
CA GLU A 73 2.02 -12.56 -6.76
C GLU A 73 0.71 -12.02 -7.36
N VAL A 74 0.37 -10.76 -7.10
CA VAL A 74 -0.79 -10.10 -7.72
C VAL A 74 -0.67 -10.09 -9.24
N GLY A 75 0.51 -9.75 -9.78
CA GLY A 75 0.73 -9.74 -11.22
C GLY A 75 0.50 -11.10 -11.88
N VAL A 76 0.95 -12.19 -11.25
CA VAL A 76 0.68 -13.57 -11.72
C VAL A 76 -0.81 -13.88 -11.67
N ALA A 77 -1.46 -13.62 -10.53
CA ALA A 77 -2.88 -13.92 -10.36
C ALA A 77 -3.78 -13.15 -11.34
N LEU A 78 -3.43 -11.90 -11.67
CA LEU A 78 -4.16 -11.10 -12.67
C LEU A 78 -3.90 -11.58 -14.10
N ALA A 79 -2.68 -12.01 -14.41
CA ALA A 79 -2.37 -12.58 -15.72
C ALA A 79 -3.16 -13.88 -15.99
N GLU A 80 -3.31 -14.74 -14.98
CA GLU A 80 -4.12 -15.97 -15.05
C GLU A 80 -5.62 -15.70 -15.27
N ARG A 81 -6.08 -14.48 -14.98
CA ARG A 81 -7.46 -14.01 -15.19
C ARG A 81 -7.59 -13.09 -16.41
N GLU A 82 -6.58 -13.05 -17.27
CA GLU A 82 -6.54 -12.23 -18.49
C GLU A 82 -6.68 -10.71 -18.24
N MET A 83 -6.36 -10.22 -17.04
CA MET A 83 -6.44 -8.80 -16.66
C MET A 83 -5.14 -8.04 -16.93
N ALA A 84 -4.59 -8.18 -18.15
CA ALA A 84 -3.30 -7.59 -18.52
C ALA A 84 -3.30 -6.05 -18.60
N ASP A 85 -4.47 -5.41 -18.59
CA ASP A 85 -4.63 -3.96 -18.62
C ASP A 85 -4.44 -3.29 -17.25
N VAL A 86 -4.43 -4.08 -16.16
CA VAL A 86 -4.18 -3.61 -14.80
C VAL A 86 -2.67 -3.49 -14.56
N ILE A 87 -2.20 -2.28 -14.23
CA ILE A 87 -0.79 -2.05 -13.93
C ILE A 87 -0.50 -2.45 -12.48
N VAL A 88 0.38 -3.43 -12.27
CA VAL A 88 0.86 -3.81 -10.94
C VAL A 88 2.30 -3.33 -10.74
N SER A 89 2.56 -2.63 -9.65
CA SER A 89 3.90 -2.09 -9.36
C SER A 89 4.15 -1.96 -7.86
N THR A 90 5.43 -1.80 -7.48
CA THR A 90 5.75 -1.40 -6.11
C THR A 90 5.66 0.11 -5.93
N ALA A 91 5.54 0.59 -4.69
CA ALA A 91 5.59 2.02 -4.39
C ALA A 91 6.86 2.71 -4.93
N ASP A 92 8.02 2.04 -4.87
CA ASP A 92 9.29 2.54 -5.43
C ASP A 92 9.36 2.38 -6.97
N GLY A 93 8.65 1.41 -7.53
CA GLY A 93 8.57 1.14 -8.97
C GLY A 93 7.52 2.00 -9.71
N CYS A 94 6.75 2.82 -8.99
CA CYS A 94 5.79 3.76 -9.57
C CYS A 94 6.51 4.90 -10.31
N GLN A 95 6.94 4.66 -11.55
CA GLN A 95 7.34 5.72 -12.47
C GLN A 95 6.11 6.34 -13.16
N GLY A 96 6.24 7.64 -13.43
CA GLY A 96 5.15 8.60 -13.36
C GLY A 96 4.03 8.37 -14.36
N HIS A 97 2.88 7.93 -13.85
CA HIS A 97 1.54 8.09 -14.41
C HIS A 97 0.55 7.88 -13.26
N GLU A 98 -0.50 8.71 -13.20
CA GLU A 98 -1.64 8.53 -12.30
C GLU A 98 -2.67 7.59 -12.93
N ALA A 99 -3.35 6.79 -12.12
CA ALA A 99 -4.48 5.96 -12.55
C ALA A 99 -5.81 6.59 -12.13
N ASP A 100 -6.88 6.26 -12.85
CA ASP A 100 -8.23 6.68 -12.46
C ASP A 100 -8.59 6.07 -11.10
N LEU A 101 -8.29 4.79 -10.92
CA LEU A 101 -8.41 4.06 -9.66
C LEU A 101 -7.06 3.48 -9.21
N ALA A 102 -6.72 3.66 -7.93
CA ALA A 102 -5.57 3.01 -7.31
C ALA A 102 -6.00 2.02 -6.22
N ILE A 103 -5.42 0.82 -6.23
CA ILE A 103 -5.55 -0.19 -5.18
C ILE A 103 -4.21 -0.29 -4.45
N VAL A 104 -4.13 0.18 -3.21
CA VAL A 104 -2.92 0.15 -2.39
C VAL A 104 -2.95 -1.08 -1.49
N VAL A 105 -1.96 -1.94 -1.64
CA VAL A 105 -1.83 -3.21 -0.90
C VAL A 105 -0.62 -3.12 0.02
N THR A 106 -0.87 -3.08 1.33
CA THR A 106 0.22 -2.90 2.31
C THR A 106 1.02 -4.18 2.54
N THR A 107 0.43 -5.36 2.28
CA THR A 107 0.98 -6.71 2.53
C THR A 107 1.17 -7.05 4.01
N LYS A 108 1.56 -6.09 4.84
CA LYS A 108 1.86 -6.28 6.25
C LYS A 108 0.57 -6.42 7.06
N ALA A 109 0.55 -7.44 7.92
CA ALA A 109 -0.42 -7.63 8.99
C ALA A 109 0.32 -7.93 10.31
N GLY A 110 -0.20 -7.41 11.42
CA GLY A 110 0.39 -7.49 12.75
C GLY A 110 1.67 -6.67 12.96
N LEU A 111 1.97 -6.28 14.19
CA LEU A 111 3.28 -5.72 14.59
C LEU A 111 4.14 -6.82 15.19
N THR A 112 5.42 -6.82 14.82
CA THR A 112 6.44 -7.66 15.48
C THR A 112 7.43 -6.76 16.24
N THR A 113 8.16 -7.32 17.20
CA THR A 113 9.14 -6.57 18.01
C THR A 113 10.28 -5.95 17.18
N VAL A 114 10.47 -6.39 15.94
CA VAL A 114 11.44 -5.85 14.97
C VAL A 114 10.86 -4.75 14.06
N ASP A 115 9.56 -4.49 14.13
CA ASP A 115 8.89 -3.39 13.41
C ASP A 115 9.08 -2.06 14.17
N GLY A 116 10.29 -1.52 14.17
CA GLY A 116 10.61 -0.22 14.76
C GLY A 116 10.14 0.98 13.91
N SER A 117 10.35 2.20 14.43
CA SER A 117 10.17 3.45 13.68
C SER A 117 11.15 3.50 12.50
N GLY A 118 10.66 3.22 11.29
CA GLY A 118 11.49 3.10 10.08
C GLY A 118 11.28 1.80 9.31
N ALA A 119 10.31 0.97 9.71
CA ALA A 119 9.88 -0.16 8.91
C ALA A 119 9.53 0.28 7.48
N PHE A 120 9.92 -0.53 6.50
CA PHE A 120 9.84 -0.20 5.08
C PHE A 120 8.43 0.23 4.63
N TRP A 121 7.40 -0.38 5.21
CA TRP A 121 5.98 -0.08 4.94
C TRP A 121 5.46 1.18 5.66
N ASN A 122 6.24 1.79 6.56
CA ASN A 122 5.90 3.05 7.24
C ASN A 122 6.80 4.22 6.76
N ASP A 123 7.55 4.02 5.69
CA ASP A 123 8.34 5.08 5.06
C ASP A 123 7.42 6.14 4.44
N GLU A 124 7.48 7.37 4.96
CA GLU A 124 6.57 8.45 4.58
C GLU A 124 6.65 8.79 3.08
N ARG A 125 7.82 8.71 2.46
CA ARG A 125 7.96 8.96 1.01
C ARG A 125 7.22 7.88 0.22
N ARG A 126 7.35 6.61 0.59
CA ARG A 126 6.67 5.50 -0.09
C ARG A 126 5.16 5.55 0.08
N VAL A 127 4.69 5.82 1.29
CA VAL A 127 3.26 5.96 1.57
C VAL A 127 2.68 7.14 0.79
N ASN A 128 3.34 8.31 0.81
CA ASN A 128 2.87 9.46 0.01
C ASN A 128 2.85 9.16 -1.49
N VAL A 129 3.85 8.45 -2.00
CA VAL A 129 3.83 8.00 -3.40
C VAL A 129 2.64 7.08 -3.66
N ALA A 130 2.39 6.07 -2.82
CA ALA A 130 1.27 5.15 -3.03
C ALA A 130 -0.09 5.87 -2.98
N LEU A 131 -0.28 6.77 -2.02
CA LEU A 131 -1.55 7.47 -1.80
C LEU A 131 -1.80 8.63 -2.79
N SER A 132 -0.79 9.11 -3.51
CA SER A 132 -0.91 10.23 -4.47
C SER A 132 -1.07 9.80 -5.93
N ARG A 133 -1.14 8.50 -6.22
CA ARG A 133 -1.15 7.96 -7.60
C ARG A 133 -2.55 7.74 -8.18
N VAL A 134 -3.52 8.47 -7.64
CA VAL A 134 -4.94 8.33 -7.93
C VAL A 134 -5.53 9.66 -8.39
N LYS A 135 -6.31 9.63 -9.47
CA LYS A 135 -7.09 10.79 -9.94
C LYS A 135 -8.45 10.88 -9.27
N PHE A 136 -9.08 9.72 -9.06
CA PHE A 136 -10.51 9.70 -8.78
C PHE A 136 -10.96 8.80 -7.63
N GLY A 137 -10.41 7.59 -7.49
CA GLY A 137 -10.84 6.69 -6.42
C GLY A 137 -9.73 5.77 -5.90
N MET A 138 -9.73 5.54 -4.60
CA MET A 138 -8.69 4.76 -3.95
C MET A 138 -9.31 3.65 -3.11
N ILE A 139 -8.71 2.47 -3.22
CA ILE A 139 -8.97 1.35 -2.32
C ILE A 139 -7.67 1.06 -1.59
N VAL A 140 -7.71 0.99 -0.27
CA VAL A 140 -6.56 0.59 0.55
C VAL A 140 -6.90 -0.73 1.22
N ILE A 141 -6.01 -1.71 1.13
CA ILE A 141 -6.13 -3.02 1.76
C ILE A 141 -5.00 -3.19 2.76
N GLY A 142 -5.34 -3.46 4.02
CA GLY A 142 -4.34 -3.73 5.04
C GLY A 142 -4.86 -3.85 6.47
N ASP A 143 -3.94 -4.17 7.38
CA ASP A 143 -4.23 -4.21 8.81
C ASP A 143 -4.20 -2.78 9.40
N PHE A 144 -5.34 -2.09 9.33
CA PHE A 144 -5.45 -0.72 9.83
C PHE A 144 -5.22 -0.55 11.33
N LYS A 145 -5.43 -1.59 12.16
CA LYS A 145 -5.09 -1.52 13.60
C LYS A 145 -3.58 -1.40 13.76
N MET A 146 -2.86 -2.25 13.04
CA MET A 146 -1.41 -2.22 13.01
C MET A 146 -0.88 -0.91 12.43
N LEU A 147 -1.41 -0.45 11.29
CA LEU A 147 -0.99 0.81 10.66
C LEU A 147 -1.30 2.04 11.54
N TRP A 148 -2.41 2.02 12.28
CA TRP A 148 -2.74 3.06 13.26
C TRP A 148 -1.75 3.08 14.42
N THR A 149 -1.50 1.91 15.01
CA THR A 149 -0.59 1.73 16.16
C THR A 149 0.85 2.10 15.80
N ALA A 150 1.28 1.76 14.58
CA ALA A 150 2.57 2.17 14.03
C ALA A 150 2.76 3.70 13.96
N GLY A 151 1.67 4.47 13.95
CA GLY A 151 1.69 5.92 13.99
C GLY A 151 2.11 6.56 12.67
N GLY A 152 2.78 7.72 12.75
CA GLY A 152 3.35 8.39 11.58
C GLY A 152 2.32 8.77 10.52
N ILE A 153 2.67 8.53 9.26
CA ILE A 153 1.86 8.90 8.10
C ILE A 153 0.56 8.11 8.02
N TRP A 154 0.57 6.84 8.41
CA TRP A 154 -0.61 5.98 8.37
C TRP A 154 -1.67 6.43 9.36
N ARG A 155 -1.31 6.74 10.60
CA ARG A 155 -2.26 7.31 11.58
C ARG A 155 -2.84 8.65 11.11
N ARG A 156 -2.03 9.52 10.50
CA ARG A 156 -2.54 10.77 9.91
C ARG A 156 -3.53 10.52 8.76
N PHE A 157 -3.20 9.58 7.88
CA PHE A 157 -4.07 9.18 6.77
C PHE A 157 -5.38 8.58 7.28
N LEU A 158 -5.32 7.56 8.13
CA LEU A 158 -6.48 6.86 8.68
C LEU A 158 -7.38 7.81 9.45
N LYS A 159 -6.83 8.73 10.25
CA LYS A 159 -7.63 9.72 10.99
C LYS A 159 -8.50 10.54 10.05
N LYS A 160 -7.92 11.09 8.99
CA LYS A 160 -8.66 11.87 7.99
C LYS A 160 -9.58 11.03 7.13
N ALA A 161 -9.17 9.82 6.77
CA ALA A 161 -9.97 8.93 5.93
C ALA A 161 -11.24 8.46 6.66
N LEU A 162 -11.14 8.17 7.96
CA LEU A 162 -12.25 7.68 8.77
C LEU A 162 -13.22 8.78 9.21
N GLU A 163 -12.87 10.05 9.02
CA GLU A 163 -13.81 11.19 9.02
C GLU A 163 -14.68 11.24 7.75
N LYS A 164 -14.43 10.37 6.77
CA LYS A 164 -15.02 10.44 5.41
C LYS A 164 -15.59 9.11 4.90
N THR A 165 -15.05 7.99 5.33
CA THR A 165 -15.52 6.64 5.00
C THR A 165 -15.46 5.74 6.22
N VAL A 166 -15.93 4.50 6.09
CA VAL A 166 -15.79 3.46 7.09
C VAL A 166 -14.77 2.41 6.65
N ALA A 167 -14.12 1.78 7.63
CA ALA A 167 -13.39 0.54 7.37
C ALA A 167 -14.38 -0.61 7.23
N VAL A 168 -14.14 -1.48 6.24
CA VAL A 168 -14.95 -2.66 5.91
C VAL A 168 -14.09 -3.92 5.92
N THR A 169 -14.69 -5.10 6.01
CA THR A 169 -13.99 -6.39 5.80
C THR A 169 -14.00 -6.76 4.31
N PRO A 170 -13.24 -7.78 3.88
CA PRO A 170 -13.32 -8.29 2.50
C PRO A 170 -14.73 -8.67 2.05
N ASP A 171 -15.63 -9.05 2.97
CA ASP A 171 -17.04 -9.40 2.68
C ASP A 171 -17.82 -8.27 2.00
N TYR A 172 -17.35 -7.02 2.10
CA TYR A 172 -17.89 -5.90 1.32
C TYR A 172 -17.97 -6.18 -0.19
N ILE A 173 -17.05 -7.00 -0.73
CA ILE A 173 -17.03 -7.34 -2.16
C ILE A 173 -18.32 -8.06 -2.59
N GLU A 174 -18.98 -8.79 -1.68
CA GLU A 174 -20.23 -9.48 -1.99
C GLU A 174 -21.38 -8.51 -2.31
N VAL A 175 -21.32 -7.28 -1.79
CA VAL A 175 -22.40 -6.30 -1.95
C VAL A 175 -22.04 -5.08 -2.78
N MET A 176 -20.77 -5.00 -3.21
CA MET A 176 -20.30 -3.88 -3.99
C MET A 176 -20.94 -3.80 -5.39
N ALA A 177 -21.53 -4.87 -5.91
CA ALA A 177 -22.24 -4.86 -7.21
C ALA A 177 -23.74 -5.17 -7.11
N GLU A 178 -24.30 -5.22 -5.89
CA GLU A 178 -25.71 -5.52 -5.69
C GLU A 178 -26.60 -4.35 -6.17
N PRO A 179 -27.48 -4.54 -7.17
CA PRO A 179 -28.27 -3.44 -7.73
C PRO A 179 -29.23 -2.80 -6.73
N GLU A 180 -29.70 -3.59 -5.75
CA GLU A 180 -30.66 -3.18 -4.73
C GLU A 180 -29.99 -2.83 -3.39
N ALA A 181 -28.67 -2.54 -3.40
CA ALA A 181 -27.96 -2.27 -2.16
C ALA A 181 -28.48 -1.02 -1.45
N GLU A 182 -28.75 -1.16 -0.16
CA GLU A 182 -29.28 -0.11 0.69
C GLU A 182 -28.18 0.57 1.51
N TYR A 183 -28.49 1.77 2.02
CA TYR A 183 -27.60 2.51 2.90
C TYR A 183 -28.34 2.88 4.18
N GLU A 184 -27.82 2.45 5.32
CA GLU A 184 -28.31 2.83 6.63
C GLU A 184 -27.36 3.88 7.23
N ASN A 185 -27.90 5.04 7.63
CA ASN A 185 -27.11 6.17 8.12
C ASN A 185 -25.92 6.55 7.21
N GLY A 186 -26.10 6.42 5.89
CA GLY A 186 -25.07 6.74 4.89
C GLY A 186 -23.99 5.66 4.70
N VAL A 187 -24.11 4.50 5.35
CA VAL A 187 -23.21 3.36 5.23
C VAL A 187 -23.90 2.21 4.50
N LEU A 188 -23.20 1.57 3.56
CA LEU A 188 -23.70 0.44 2.78
C LEU A 188 -24.12 -0.73 3.69
N VAL A 189 -25.24 -1.36 3.37
CA VAL A 189 -25.77 -2.54 4.06
C VAL A 189 -25.40 -3.79 3.25
N GLY A 190 -24.80 -4.76 3.94
CA GLY A 190 -24.53 -6.09 3.44
C GLY A 190 -25.51 -7.14 3.99
N PRO A 191 -25.29 -8.44 3.70
CA PRO A 191 -26.23 -9.51 4.06
C PRO A 191 -26.40 -9.66 5.58
N ASN A 192 -25.40 -9.22 6.35
CA ASN A 192 -25.33 -9.34 7.81
C ASN A 192 -25.45 -7.98 8.53
N GLY A 193 -26.05 -6.98 7.88
CA GLY A 193 -26.12 -5.60 8.38
C GLY A 193 -25.06 -4.70 7.75
N THR A 194 -24.71 -3.57 8.38
CA THR A 194 -23.75 -2.62 7.78
C THR A 194 -22.43 -3.28 7.45
N VAL A 195 -21.81 -2.95 6.31
CA VAL A 195 -20.48 -3.48 5.89
C VAL A 195 -19.31 -3.02 6.77
N ARG A 196 -19.60 -2.22 7.80
CA ARG A 196 -18.62 -1.70 8.75
C ARG A 196 -17.92 -2.85 9.46
N ALA A 197 -16.59 -2.87 9.44
CA ALA A 197 -15.78 -3.85 10.15
C ALA A 197 -15.91 -3.68 11.67
N SER A 198 -16.92 -4.31 12.29
CA SER A 198 -17.18 -4.19 13.74
C SER A 198 -15.95 -4.57 14.57
N ASN A 199 -15.28 -5.67 14.22
CA ASN A 199 -14.01 -6.11 14.82
C ASN A 199 -12.91 -5.04 14.80
N PHE A 200 -12.87 -4.19 13.77
CA PHE A 200 -11.95 -3.06 13.70
C PHE A 200 -12.28 -2.04 14.80
N TYR A 201 -13.53 -1.61 14.89
CA TYR A 201 -13.93 -0.53 15.79
C TYR A 201 -14.08 -0.97 17.26
N ASP A 202 -14.54 -2.19 17.52
CA ASP A 202 -14.80 -2.66 18.89
C ASP A 202 -13.49 -2.82 19.66
N GLU A 203 -12.46 -3.40 19.04
CA GLU A 203 -11.12 -3.49 19.62
C GLU A 203 -10.39 -2.14 19.60
N TRP A 204 -10.69 -1.26 18.62
CA TRP A 204 -10.03 0.04 18.51
C TRP A 204 -10.52 1.06 19.53
N LYS A 205 -11.80 0.98 19.97
CA LYS A 205 -12.38 1.82 21.02
C LYS A 205 -11.65 1.71 22.36
N GLU A 206 -10.95 0.60 22.64
CA GLU A 206 -10.14 0.46 23.85
C GLU A 206 -8.89 1.36 23.85
N HIS A 207 -8.50 1.92 22.69
CA HIS A 207 -7.25 2.65 22.52
C HIS A 207 -7.37 4.16 22.23
N ASP A 208 -8.53 4.68 21.80
CA ASP A 208 -8.67 6.11 21.47
C ASP A 208 -10.10 6.65 21.72
N SER A 209 -10.28 7.48 22.75
CA SER A 209 -11.57 8.00 23.21
C SER A 209 -12.12 9.19 22.41
N ASN A 210 -11.42 9.64 21.35
CA ASN A 210 -11.72 10.90 20.63
C ASN A 210 -12.33 10.75 19.23
N ILE A 211 -12.81 9.56 18.83
CA ILE A 211 -13.39 9.34 17.49
C ILE A 211 -14.92 9.33 17.58
N SER A 212 -15.55 10.36 17.02
CA SER A 212 -17.01 10.45 16.90
C SER A 212 -17.58 9.31 16.05
N GLN A 213 -18.68 8.71 16.50
CA GLN A 213 -19.33 7.55 15.87
C GLN A 213 -20.27 7.92 14.72
N GLU A 214 -20.44 9.21 14.44
CA GLU A 214 -21.39 9.72 13.44
C GLU A 214 -20.85 9.57 12.02
N ALA A 215 -21.77 9.29 11.10
CA ALA A 215 -21.45 9.10 9.70
C ALA A 215 -20.79 10.36 9.09
N PRO A 216 -19.82 10.16 8.19
CA PRO A 216 -19.10 11.26 7.57
C PRO A 216 -19.97 12.15 6.67
N SER A 217 -19.88 13.48 6.85
CA SER A 217 -20.63 14.45 6.04
C SER A 217 -19.97 14.77 4.68
N SER A 218 -20.83 15.06 3.69
CA SER A 218 -20.60 14.90 2.25
C SER A 218 -19.86 16.02 1.51
N GLU A 219 -19.24 16.99 2.20
CA GLU A 219 -18.50 18.05 1.52
C GLU A 219 -16.99 17.80 1.56
N PHE A 220 -16.33 18.13 0.44
CA PHE A 220 -14.87 18.34 0.24
C PHE A 220 -14.09 17.28 -0.56
N VAL A 221 -14.27 17.26 -1.89
CA VAL A 221 -13.43 16.48 -2.83
C VAL A 221 -12.16 17.24 -3.27
N ALA A 222 -11.81 18.39 -2.65
CA ALA A 222 -10.71 19.23 -3.14
C ALA A 222 -9.39 19.16 -2.33
N ASN A 223 -9.37 18.68 -1.08
CA ASN A 223 -8.14 18.73 -0.26
C ASN A 223 -7.90 17.47 0.58
N LEU A 224 -7.62 16.34 -0.08
CA LEU A 224 -6.75 15.33 0.57
C LEU A 224 -5.30 15.85 0.73
N GLY A 225 -4.96 17.04 0.20
CA GLY A 225 -3.75 17.77 0.57
C GLY A 225 -2.45 17.15 0.09
N PHE A 226 -2.50 16.32 -0.96
CA PHE A 226 -1.32 15.69 -1.56
C PHE A 226 -1.14 16.18 -2.99
N GLY A 227 -0.62 17.41 -3.15
CA GLY A 227 -0.22 17.90 -4.46
C GLY A 227 0.16 19.38 -4.49
N GLN A 228 1.44 19.68 -4.26
CA GLN A 228 2.34 20.28 -5.26
C GLN A 228 3.80 20.09 -4.78
N PRO A 229 4.74 19.63 -5.62
CA PRO A 229 6.16 19.90 -5.35
C PRO A 229 6.37 21.41 -5.52
N SER A 230 6.79 22.09 -4.46
CA SER A 230 7.06 23.52 -4.48
C SER A 230 8.20 23.84 -5.46
N THR A 231 7.84 24.33 -6.65
CA THR A 231 8.75 25.10 -7.50
C THR A 231 8.76 26.55 -7.00
N SER A 232 9.64 26.86 -6.05
CA SER A 232 10.14 28.21 -5.85
C SER A 232 11.45 28.15 -5.06
N GLN A 233 12.56 28.45 -5.75
CA GLN A 233 13.79 28.83 -5.07
C GLN A 233 13.58 30.19 -4.38
N PRO A 234 14.17 30.35 -3.19
CA PRO A 234 14.88 31.58 -2.89
C PRO A 234 16.37 31.24 -2.71
N SER A 235 17.18 31.93 -3.50
CA SER A 235 18.63 32.01 -3.35
C SER A 235 18.99 32.48 -1.93
N THR A 236 19.51 31.58 -1.09
CA THR A 236 20.41 31.97 0.01
C THR A 236 21.46 30.89 0.22
N SER A 237 22.72 31.31 0.09
CA SER A 237 23.92 30.54 0.38
C SER A 237 23.98 30.15 1.85
N ARG A 238 24.09 28.84 2.16
CA ARG A 238 24.73 28.35 3.39
C ARG A 238 25.21 26.90 3.20
N ARG A 239 26.53 26.73 3.26
CA ARG A 239 27.24 25.45 3.25
C ARG A 239 26.95 24.67 4.53
N SER A 240 26.52 23.42 4.43
CA SER A 240 26.78 22.39 5.45
C SER A 240 26.47 20.96 4.96
N GLY A 241 27.52 20.15 4.82
CA GLY A 241 27.57 18.74 5.23
C GLY A 241 26.82 17.66 4.43
N GLN A 242 27.27 17.33 3.21
CA GLN A 242 26.99 16.00 2.64
C GLN A 242 27.86 14.95 3.34
N GLN A 243 27.26 14.02 4.08
CA GLN A 243 27.94 12.78 4.47
C GLN A 243 28.16 11.94 3.21
N ALA A 244 29.42 11.86 2.78
CA ALA A 244 29.83 11.06 1.63
C ALA A 244 29.57 9.57 1.90
N ARG A 245 28.78 8.93 1.04
CA ARG A 245 28.61 7.47 1.06
C ARG A 245 29.98 6.81 0.85
N LEU A 246 30.43 6.04 1.83
CA LEU A 246 31.70 5.33 1.79
C LEU A 246 31.53 4.01 1.04
N CYS A 247 32.53 3.64 0.25
CA CYS A 247 32.65 2.31 -0.33
C CYS A 247 32.64 1.28 0.81
N HIS A 248 31.68 0.35 0.84
CA HIS A 248 31.58 -0.63 1.93
C HIS A 248 32.73 -1.66 1.97
N ARG A 249 33.62 -1.66 0.97
CA ARG A 249 34.78 -2.55 0.88
C ARG A 249 36.05 -1.94 1.48
N CYS A 250 36.43 -0.71 1.09
CA CYS A 250 37.63 -0.04 1.59
C CYS A 250 37.35 1.16 2.52
N ARG A 251 36.07 1.48 2.74
CA ARG A 251 35.57 2.63 3.53
C ARG A 251 36.07 4.00 3.07
N ARG A 252 36.56 4.13 1.83
CA ARG A 252 36.90 5.43 1.21
C ARG A 252 35.72 6.00 0.42
N SER A 253 35.59 7.32 0.38
CA SER A 253 34.60 8.01 -0.45
C SER A 253 35.04 8.10 -1.92
N GLY A 254 34.11 8.44 -2.82
CA GLY A 254 34.43 8.75 -4.22
C GLY A 254 34.29 7.60 -5.22
N HIS A 255 33.90 6.39 -4.80
CA HIS A 255 33.60 5.26 -5.69
C HIS A 255 32.65 4.25 -5.03
N LEU A 256 31.99 3.39 -5.84
CA LEU A 256 31.18 2.27 -5.36
C LEU A 256 32.05 1.01 -5.22
N ALA A 257 31.63 0.04 -4.40
CA ALA A 257 32.42 -1.17 -4.15
C ALA A 257 32.69 -2.03 -5.40
N LYS A 258 31.86 -1.91 -6.44
CA LYS A 258 32.07 -2.54 -7.74
C LYS A 258 33.26 -1.94 -8.52
N ASP A 259 33.65 -0.70 -8.20
CA ASP A 259 34.68 0.08 -8.88
C ASP A 259 35.94 0.24 -7.99
N CYS A 260 36.08 -0.60 -6.95
CA CYS A 260 37.16 -0.50 -5.98
C CYS A 260 38.45 -1.13 -6.52
N LEU A 261 39.49 -0.31 -6.66
CA LEU A 261 40.80 -0.69 -7.23
C LEU A 261 41.63 -1.64 -6.35
N GLU A 262 41.19 -1.95 -5.13
CA GLU A 262 41.82 -3.00 -4.27
C GLU A 262 41.52 -4.43 -4.75
N ASN A 263 40.99 -4.59 -5.97
CA ASN A 263 40.64 -5.88 -6.56
C ASN A 263 41.81 -6.47 -7.35
N SER A 264 42.83 -6.98 -6.65
CA SER A 264 43.74 -7.97 -7.23
C SER A 264 44.46 -8.75 -6.15
N GLN A 265 43.90 -9.90 -5.75
CA GLN A 265 44.57 -11.21 -5.75
C GLN A 265 43.61 -12.37 -5.38
N PRO A 266 43.91 -13.62 -5.81
CA PRO A 266 42.93 -14.50 -6.45
C PRO A 266 42.26 -15.54 -5.53
N ARG A 267 41.17 -16.11 -6.04
CA ARG A 267 40.48 -17.29 -5.51
C ARG A 267 41.46 -18.44 -5.28
N ARG A 268 41.64 -18.88 -4.03
CA ARG A 268 42.28 -20.16 -3.72
C ARG A 268 41.35 -21.31 -4.12
N ASN A 269 41.69 -21.95 -5.24
CA ASN A 269 41.35 -23.33 -5.52
C ASN A 269 42.34 -24.21 -4.75
N GLU A 270 41.89 -25.04 -3.82
CA GLU A 270 42.64 -26.20 -3.36
C GLU A 270 41.85 -27.47 -3.69
N ARG A 271 42.13 -28.00 -4.89
CA ARG A 271 41.95 -29.41 -5.25
C ARG A 271 43.34 -30.05 -5.32
N GLY A 272 43.63 -30.94 -4.37
CA GLY A 272 44.26 -32.23 -4.65
C GLY A 272 45.78 -32.40 -4.51
N ARG A 273 46.10 -33.67 -4.16
CA ARG A 273 47.39 -34.40 -4.15
C ARG A 273 48.19 -34.29 -2.84
N GLY A 274 48.74 -35.36 -2.27
CA GLY A 274 48.89 -36.73 -2.76
C GLY A 274 49.62 -37.62 -1.74
N ARG A 275 49.51 -38.93 -1.97
CA ARG A 275 50.20 -40.02 -1.27
C ARG A 275 51.74 -39.96 -1.45
N GLY A 276 52.47 -40.38 -0.42
CA GLY A 276 53.83 -40.94 -0.46
C GLY A 276 54.17 -41.44 0.94
N ARG A 277 54.22 -42.75 1.25
CA ARG A 277 55.32 -43.71 0.98
C ARG A 277 56.72 -43.13 1.23
N ARG A 278 57.22 -43.31 2.45
CA ARG A 278 58.33 -44.23 2.78
C ARG A 278 58.34 -44.49 4.27
#